data_AF-A0A7J7IPI0-F1
#
_entry.id   AF-A0A7J7IPI0-F1
#
_cell.length_a   1.000
_cell.length_b   1.000
_cell.length_c   1.000
_cell.angle_alpha   90.00
_cell.angle_beta   90.00
_cell.angle_gamma   90.00
#
_symmetry.space_group_name_H-M   'P 1'
#
loop_
_entity.id
_entity.type
_entity.pdbx_description
1 polymer ?
#
loop_
_entity_poly.entity_id
_entity_poly.type
_entity_poly.pdbx_seq_one_letter_code
_entity_poly.pdbx_strand_id
1 'polypeptide(L)'
;MARTKFGDENSYQSGDRINRIRWERKIDFYGLVTYVRGLIDLRRARPDVFAIRDADEIRRRICFYEELGLEVPERCIAYRIIADPAKVHEHTSSDATATDPWRCVALLFNPTPVAKGFPLPPEAADELMAVIVNGIEPPRNAGEALGEYHVGHATVPGRSAMVLRLCTEAECERALVETRLNAISEPYSSMTDLPSLYSSYATPPWSKNPSPAPMDE
;
A
#
# COMPACT_ATOMS: atom_id res chain seq x y z
N MET A 1 7.82 -23.23 9.04
CA MET A 1 8.09 -24.69 8.96
C MET A 1 8.36 -25.23 7.55
N ALA A 2 7.98 -24.53 6.46
CA ALA A 2 8.37 -24.83 5.06
C ALA A 2 8.59 -26.34 4.81
N ARG A 3 7.54 -27.15 4.98
CA ARG A 3 7.65 -28.61 5.02
C ARG A 3 8.31 -29.12 3.74
N THR A 4 9.25 -30.05 3.87
CA THR A 4 9.89 -30.72 2.74
C THR A 4 9.76 -32.23 2.89
N LYS A 5 9.52 -32.90 1.77
CA LYS A 5 9.60 -34.36 1.59
C LYS A 5 10.80 -34.75 0.72
N PHE A 6 11.75 -33.83 0.52
CA PHE A 6 12.98 -34.03 -0.26
C PHE A 6 12.74 -34.46 -1.72
N GLY A 7 11.64 -34.01 -2.32
CA GLY A 7 11.26 -34.35 -3.69
C GLY A 7 10.46 -35.64 -3.84
N ASP A 8 10.10 -36.32 -2.74
CA ASP A 8 9.15 -37.44 -2.80
C ASP A 8 7.73 -36.93 -3.08
N GLU A 9 7.28 -37.17 -4.31
CA GLU A 9 5.97 -36.75 -4.82
C GLU A 9 4.81 -37.55 -4.19
N ASN A 10 5.01 -38.83 -3.85
CA ASN A 10 3.98 -39.72 -3.33
C ASN A 10 4.48 -40.57 -2.15
N SER A 11 4.60 -39.91 -1.00
CA SER A 11 5.23 -40.49 0.18
C SER A 11 4.30 -41.36 1.06
N TYR A 12 3.22 -41.94 0.52
CA TYR A 12 2.21 -42.65 1.32
C TYR A 12 2.77 -43.85 2.10
N GLN A 13 3.76 -44.55 1.53
CA GLN A 13 4.50 -45.66 2.14
C GLN A 13 5.87 -45.26 2.68
N SER A 14 6.30 -44.02 2.48
CA SER A 14 7.61 -43.57 2.89
C SER A 14 7.70 -43.45 4.41
N GLY A 15 8.87 -43.79 4.96
CA GLY A 15 9.09 -43.75 6.41
C GLY A 15 9.21 -42.33 6.98
N ASP A 16 9.41 -42.25 8.30
CA ASP A 16 9.49 -41.00 9.05
C ASP A 16 10.59 -40.05 8.56
N ARG A 17 11.69 -40.58 8.02
CA ARG A 17 12.76 -39.76 7.43
C ARG A 17 12.19 -38.78 6.37
N ILE A 18 11.16 -39.18 5.64
CA ILE A 18 10.46 -38.34 4.65
C ILE A 18 9.27 -37.62 5.29
N ASN A 19 8.44 -38.31 6.07
CA ASN A 19 7.11 -37.81 6.43
C ASN A 19 7.03 -36.99 7.73
N ARG A 20 7.99 -37.17 8.66
CA ARG A 20 7.93 -36.57 9.99
C ARG A 20 7.82 -35.04 9.96
N ILE A 21 7.11 -34.48 10.94
CA ILE A 21 7.16 -33.05 11.20
C ILE A 21 8.52 -32.72 11.82
N ARG A 22 9.32 -31.92 11.11
CA ARG A 22 10.62 -31.43 11.58
C ARG A 22 10.40 -30.12 12.31
N TRP A 23 10.27 -30.19 13.64
CA TRP A 23 9.96 -29.03 14.48
C TRP A 23 11.06 -27.98 14.47
N GLU A 24 12.30 -28.35 14.19
CA GLU A 24 13.42 -27.42 14.04
C GLU A 24 13.15 -26.41 12.92
N ARG A 25 12.53 -26.85 11.82
CA ARG A 25 12.13 -25.95 10.72
C ARG A 25 11.07 -24.94 11.11
N LYS A 26 10.33 -25.16 12.20
CA LYS A 26 9.43 -24.14 12.73
C LYS A 26 10.22 -22.94 13.26
N ILE A 27 11.37 -23.21 13.88
CA ILE A 27 12.30 -22.22 14.41
C ILE A 27 13.00 -21.52 13.23
N ASP A 28 13.59 -22.29 12.30
CA ASP A 28 14.32 -21.74 11.14
C ASP A 28 13.45 -20.82 10.27
N PHE A 29 12.16 -21.17 10.14
CA PHE A 29 11.18 -20.42 9.34
C PHE A 29 10.13 -19.77 10.24
N TYR A 30 10.54 -19.21 11.37
CA TYR A 30 9.63 -18.58 12.33
C TYR A 30 8.83 -17.45 11.68
N GLY A 31 9.49 -16.59 10.89
CA GLY A 31 8.83 -15.49 10.16
C GLY A 31 7.68 -15.96 9.27
N LEU A 32 7.87 -17.05 8.51
CA LEU A 32 6.80 -17.66 7.71
C LEU A 32 5.64 -18.19 8.58
N VAL A 33 5.96 -18.78 9.73
CA VAL A 33 4.93 -19.31 10.65
C VAL A 33 4.11 -18.17 11.22
N THR A 34 4.75 -17.09 11.67
CA THR A 34 4.05 -15.91 12.20
C THR A 34 3.27 -15.18 11.11
N TYR A 35 3.80 -15.11 9.89
CA TYR A 35 3.12 -14.53 8.74
C TYR A 35 1.80 -15.25 8.44
N VAL A 36 1.85 -16.59 8.29
CA VAL A 36 0.65 -17.41 8.06
C VAL A 36 -0.32 -17.34 9.25
N ARG A 37 0.19 -17.30 10.49
CA ARG A 37 -0.66 -17.09 11.68
C ARG A 37 -1.43 -15.78 11.58
N GLY A 38 -0.76 -14.67 11.27
CA GLY A 38 -1.40 -13.36 11.13
C GLY A 38 -2.46 -13.34 10.02
N LEU A 39 -2.23 -14.02 8.89
CA LEU A 39 -3.25 -14.16 7.84
C LEU A 39 -4.48 -14.96 8.30
N ILE A 40 -4.29 -16.02 9.08
CA ILE A 40 -5.40 -16.80 9.66
C ILE A 40 -6.19 -15.95 10.65
N ASP A 41 -5.50 -15.20 11.50
CA ASP A 41 -6.12 -14.33 12.51
C ASP A 41 -6.91 -13.21 11.83
N LEU A 42 -6.35 -12.59 10.78
CA LEU A 42 -7.04 -11.61 9.93
C LEU A 42 -8.33 -12.17 9.34
N ARG A 43 -8.27 -13.34 8.70
CA ARG A 43 -9.46 -14.00 8.12
C ARG A 43 -10.53 -14.29 9.17
N ARG A 44 -10.12 -14.69 10.38
CA ARG A 44 -11.04 -15.01 11.48
C ARG A 44 -11.71 -13.79 12.09
N ALA A 45 -11.00 -12.66 12.17
CA ALA A 45 -11.55 -11.44 12.74
C ALA A 45 -12.54 -10.72 11.84
N ARG A 46 -12.41 -10.86 10.51
CA ARG A 46 -13.31 -10.25 9.52
C ARG A 46 -14.01 -11.29 8.65
N PRO A 47 -14.90 -12.12 9.22
CA PRO A 47 -15.65 -13.12 8.47
C PRO A 47 -16.62 -12.49 7.45
N ASP A 48 -17.11 -11.29 7.74
CA ASP A 48 -17.95 -10.45 6.88
C ASP A 48 -17.28 -10.09 5.54
N VAL A 49 -15.95 -9.96 5.55
CA VAL A 49 -15.15 -9.64 4.35
C VAL A 49 -14.54 -10.90 3.74
N PHE A 50 -13.84 -11.70 4.54
CA PHE A 50 -13.00 -12.79 4.02
C PHE A 50 -13.68 -14.16 4.03
N ALA A 51 -14.80 -14.35 4.74
CA ALA A 51 -15.45 -15.64 4.92
C ALA A 51 -16.94 -15.63 4.55
N ILE A 52 -17.30 -14.86 3.52
CA ILE A 52 -18.64 -14.81 2.93
C ILE A 52 -19.07 -16.22 2.51
N ARG A 53 -20.25 -16.66 2.94
CA ARG A 53 -20.75 -18.04 2.76
C ARG A 53 -21.74 -18.18 1.61
N ASP A 54 -22.42 -17.11 1.25
CA ASP A 54 -23.43 -17.10 0.21
C ASP A 54 -22.82 -16.76 -1.16
N ALA A 55 -23.14 -17.55 -2.19
CA ALA A 55 -22.57 -17.38 -3.51
C ALA A 55 -23.05 -16.10 -4.20
N ASP A 56 -24.31 -15.70 -3.97
CA ASP A 56 -24.84 -14.48 -4.57
C ASP A 56 -24.28 -13.24 -3.89
N GLU A 57 -24.04 -13.30 -2.58
CA GLU A 57 -23.32 -12.28 -1.83
C GLU A 57 -21.87 -12.13 -2.30
N ILE A 58 -21.16 -13.24 -2.57
CA ILE A 58 -19.82 -13.21 -3.17
C ILE A 58 -19.84 -12.47 -4.52
N ARG A 59 -20.78 -12.80 -5.43
CA ARG A 59 -20.89 -12.16 -6.75
C ARG A 59 -21.20 -10.67 -6.67
N ARG A 60 -21.92 -10.23 -5.64
CA ARG A 60 -22.23 -8.81 -5.43
C ARG A 60 -21.08 -8.03 -4.79
N ARG A 61 -20.26 -8.68 -3.98
CA ARG A 61 -19.23 -8.01 -3.16
C ARG A 61 -17.83 -8.02 -3.77
N ILE A 62 -17.49 -9.09 -4.49
CA ILE A 62 -16.18 -9.25 -5.11
C ILE A 62 -16.26 -8.78 -6.55
N CYS A 63 -15.35 -7.90 -6.95
CA CYS A 63 -15.22 -7.46 -8.34
C CYS A 63 -13.74 -7.41 -8.72
N PHE A 64 -13.41 -8.04 -9.85
CA PHE A 64 -12.06 -8.02 -10.41
C PHE A 64 -11.78 -6.68 -11.08
N TYR A 65 -10.53 -6.25 -11.09
CA TYR A 65 -10.17 -4.93 -11.62
C TYR A 65 -10.47 -4.78 -13.10
N GLU A 66 -10.37 -5.87 -13.86
CA GLU A 66 -10.73 -5.92 -15.27
C GLU A 66 -12.21 -5.58 -15.51
N GLU A 67 -13.11 -5.98 -14.60
CA GLU A 67 -14.54 -5.65 -14.67
C GLU A 67 -14.81 -4.18 -14.32
N LEU A 68 -13.92 -3.55 -13.55
CA LEU A 68 -13.96 -2.13 -13.20
C LEU A 68 -13.31 -1.24 -14.27
N GLY A 69 -12.72 -1.82 -15.32
CA GLY A 69 -11.93 -1.09 -16.31
C GLY A 69 -10.59 -0.56 -15.77
N LEU A 70 -10.11 -1.12 -14.67
CA LEU A 70 -8.81 -0.79 -14.08
C LEU A 70 -7.71 -1.65 -14.72
N GLU A 71 -6.55 -1.04 -14.96
CA GLU A 71 -5.41 -1.75 -15.54
C GLU A 71 -4.79 -2.72 -14.51
N VAL A 72 -4.66 -3.99 -14.89
CA VAL A 72 -3.95 -5.01 -14.11
C VAL A 72 -2.69 -5.39 -14.88
N PRO A 73 -1.49 -5.29 -14.27
CA PRO A 73 -0.26 -5.71 -14.91
C PRO A 73 -0.29 -7.18 -15.33
N GLU A 74 0.41 -7.53 -16.42
CA GLU A 74 0.47 -8.91 -16.90
C GLU A 74 0.89 -9.90 -15.80
N ARG A 75 0.22 -11.05 -15.76
CA ARG A 75 0.46 -12.14 -14.80
C ARG A 75 0.19 -11.76 -13.34
N CYS A 76 -0.47 -10.64 -13.08
CA CYS A 76 -0.95 -10.27 -11.76
C CYS A 76 -2.45 -10.53 -11.61
N ILE A 77 -2.94 -10.48 -10.38
CA ILE A 77 -4.38 -10.56 -10.06
C ILE A 77 -4.71 -9.40 -9.12
N ALA A 78 -5.80 -8.70 -9.39
CA ALA A 78 -6.32 -7.68 -8.50
C ALA A 78 -7.84 -7.75 -8.42
N TYR A 79 -8.36 -7.68 -7.21
CA TYR A 79 -9.80 -7.59 -6.99
C TYR A 79 -10.08 -6.78 -5.73
N ARG A 80 -11.30 -6.24 -5.66
CA ARG A 80 -11.82 -5.58 -4.47
C ARG A 80 -12.94 -6.37 -3.83
N ILE A 81 -13.10 -6.20 -2.53
CA ILE A 81 -14.24 -6.67 -1.75
C ILE A 81 -14.92 -5.45 -1.15
N ILE A 82 -16.23 -5.33 -1.38
CA ILE A 82 -17.07 -4.34 -0.72
C ILE A 82 -17.85 -5.03 0.41
N ALA A 83 -17.71 -4.58 1.65
CA ALA A 83 -18.37 -5.22 2.79
C ALA A 83 -19.90 -5.04 2.77
N ASP A 84 -20.41 -3.88 2.35
CA ASP A 84 -21.84 -3.64 2.19
C ASP A 84 -22.13 -2.90 0.87
N PRO A 85 -22.57 -3.61 -0.18
CA PRO A 85 -22.83 -3.00 -1.49
C PRO A 85 -24.01 -2.01 -1.47
N ALA A 86 -24.92 -2.11 -0.48
CA ALA A 86 -26.05 -1.19 -0.36
C ALA A 86 -25.62 0.20 0.13
N LYS A 87 -24.48 0.29 0.82
CA LYS A 87 -23.96 1.53 1.43
C LYS A 87 -22.83 2.19 0.63
N VAL A 88 -22.49 1.65 -0.54
CA VAL A 88 -21.39 2.20 -1.37
C VAL A 88 -21.70 3.61 -1.89
N HIS A 89 -22.97 3.91 -2.18
CA HIS A 89 -23.38 5.21 -2.73
C HIS A 89 -23.85 6.22 -1.67
N GLU A 90 -23.92 5.82 -0.40
CA GLU A 90 -24.20 6.75 0.71
C GLU A 90 -22.90 7.45 1.10
N HIS A 91 -22.52 8.47 0.33
CA HIS A 91 -21.47 9.42 0.73
C HIS A 91 -22.04 10.64 1.46
N THR A 92 -23.34 10.64 1.75
CA THR A 92 -24.05 11.83 2.24
C THR A 92 -25.12 11.45 3.26
N SER A 93 -24.68 11.00 4.42
CA SER A 93 -25.50 11.04 5.63
C SER A 93 -24.72 11.85 6.65
N SER A 94 -25.26 13.01 6.99
CA SER A 94 -24.74 14.02 7.91
C SER A 94 -24.73 13.57 9.39
N ASP A 95 -24.42 12.30 9.64
CA ASP A 95 -24.36 11.73 10.98
C ASP A 95 -22.98 11.09 11.16
N ALA A 96 -22.14 11.76 11.96
CA ALA A 96 -20.72 11.47 12.15
C ALA A 96 -20.49 10.18 12.96
N THR A 97 -20.99 9.05 12.45
CA THR A 97 -20.60 7.72 12.93
C THR A 97 -19.46 7.25 12.06
N ALA A 98 -18.31 6.95 12.68
CA ALA A 98 -17.08 6.55 12.01
C ALA A 98 -17.34 5.56 10.86
N THR A 99 -17.02 5.98 9.64
CA THR A 99 -17.14 5.15 8.44
C THR A 99 -16.33 3.87 8.63
N ASP A 100 -16.94 2.69 8.42
CA ASP A 100 -16.23 1.42 8.60
C ASP A 100 -15.03 1.36 7.64
N PRO A 101 -13.78 1.31 8.14
CA PRO A 101 -12.59 1.27 7.30
C PRO A 101 -12.54 0.02 6.39
N TRP A 102 -13.35 -1.01 6.69
CA TRP A 102 -13.44 -2.24 5.91
C TRP A 102 -14.51 -2.20 4.81
N ARG A 103 -15.23 -1.08 4.62
CA ARG A 103 -16.27 -0.98 3.57
C ARG A 103 -15.74 -1.27 2.16
N CYS A 104 -14.45 -1.00 1.92
CA CYS A 104 -13.73 -1.34 0.70
C CYS A 104 -12.36 -1.91 1.04
N VAL A 105 -12.05 -3.09 0.50
CA VAL A 105 -10.78 -3.79 0.67
C VAL A 105 -10.21 -4.14 -0.70
N ALA A 106 -8.96 -3.76 -0.95
CA ALA A 106 -8.24 -4.09 -2.18
C ALA A 106 -7.26 -5.24 -1.92
N LEU A 107 -7.24 -6.23 -2.82
CA LEU A 107 -6.31 -7.36 -2.79
C LEU A 107 -5.53 -7.41 -4.09
N LEU A 108 -4.21 -7.24 -3.97
CA LEU A 108 -3.29 -7.09 -5.08
C LEU A 108 -2.24 -8.19 -5.01
N PHE A 109 -2.12 -9.01 -6.05
CA PHE A 109 -1.19 -10.14 -6.10
C PHE A 109 -0.19 -9.96 -7.23
N ASN A 110 1.10 -9.93 -6.89
CA ASN A 110 2.20 -9.84 -7.83
C ASN A 110 3.11 -11.09 -7.72
N PRO A 111 2.89 -12.11 -8.56
CA PRO A 111 3.77 -13.29 -8.58
C PRO A 111 5.06 -13.05 -9.38
N THR A 112 5.18 -11.93 -10.10
CA THR A 112 6.37 -11.61 -10.91
C THR A 112 7.54 -11.20 -10.01
N PRO A 113 8.80 -11.33 -10.46
CA PRO A 113 9.96 -10.97 -9.62
C PRO A 113 10.18 -9.46 -9.49
N VAL A 114 9.47 -8.63 -10.27
CA VAL A 114 9.65 -7.18 -10.32
C VAL A 114 8.47 -6.50 -9.64
N ALA A 115 8.70 -5.38 -8.96
CA ALA A 115 7.63 -4.58 -8.41
C ALA A 115 6.68 -4.09 -9.53
N LYS A 116 5.38 -4.05 -9.25
CA LYS A 116 4.35 -3.64 -10.19
C LYS A 116 3.39 -2.67 -9.53
N GLY A 117 3.03 -1.61 -10.26
CA GLY A 117 2.02 -0.64 -9.82
C GLY A 117 0.62 -1.15 -10.15
N PHE A 118 -0.32 -0.86 -9.25
CA PHE A 118 -1.74 -1.13 -9.42
C PHE A 118 -2.52 0.14 -9.08
N PRO A 119 -3.56 0.51 -9.84
CA PRO A 119 -4.49 1.55 -9.42
C PRO A 119 -5.27 1.08 -8.19
N LEU A 120 -5.63 2.00 -7.30
CA LEU A 120 -6.55 1.71 -6.19
C LEU A 120 -8.00 1.79 -6.68
N PRO A 121 -8.95 1.10 -6.01
CA PRO A 121 -10.33 1.04 -6.47
C PRO A 121 -10.99 2.43 -6.41
N PRO A 122 -11.93 2.74 -7.32
CA PRO A 122 -12.53 4.07 -7.43
C PRO A 122 -13.26 4.50 -6.16
N GLU A 123 -13.80 3.56 -5.38
CA GLU A 123 -14.42 3.80 -4.08
C GLU A 123 -13.44 4.36 -3.02
N ALA A 124 -12.14 4.36 -3.33
CA ALA A 124 -11.05 4.89 -2.51
C ALA A 124 -10.16 5.89 -3.30
N ALA A 125 -10.62 6.42 -4.44
CA ALA A 125 -9.79 7.23 -5.33
C ALA A 125 -9.16 8.45 -4.61
N ASP A 126 -9.91 9.10 -3.73
CA ASP A 126 -9.50 10.28 -2.95
C ASP A 126 -9.28 9.97 -1.46
N GLU A 127 -9.30 8.69 -1.07
CA GLU A 127 -9.15 8.27 0.32
C GLU A 127 -7.85 7.50 0.56
N LEU A 128 -7.26 7.74 1.72
CA LEU A 128 -6.05 7.04 2.13
C LEU A 128 -6.38 5.57 2.43
N MET A 129 -5.67 4.64 1.78
CA MET A 129 -5.76 3.22 2.08
C MET A 129 -4.54 2.76 2.88
N ALA A 130 -4.79 2.11 4.01
CA ALA A 130 -3.78 1.51 4.87
C ALA A 130 -3.45 0.09 4.41
N VAL A 131 -2.15 -0.21 4.32
CA VAL A 131 -1.66 -1.56 4.08
C VAL A 131 -1.79 -2.37 5.36
N ILE A 132 -2.49 -3.51 5.30
CA ILE A 132 -2.69 -4.43 6.43
C ILE A 132 -2.00 -5.78 6.23
N VAL A 133 -1.65 -6.09 4.98
CA VAL A 133 -0.82 -7.24 4.62
C VAL A 133 0.19 -6.75 3.60
N ASN A 134 1.47 -7.00 3.85
CA ASN A 134 2.55 -6.86 2.88
C ASN A 134 3.31 -8.18 2.76
N GLY A 135 4.26 -8.29 1.82
CA GLY A 135 5.05 -9.52 1.64
C GLY A 135 6.16 -9.77 2.68
N ILE A 136 6.24 -8.95 3.73
CA ILE A 136 7.43 -8.87 4.60
C ILE A 136 7.10 -9.23 6.04
N GLU A 137 6.11 -8.57 6.63
CA GLU A 137 5.80 -8.68 8.05
C GLU A 137 4.43 -9.33 8.29
N PRO A 138 4.24 -9.99 9.44
CA PRO A 138 2.95 -10.59 9.76
C PRO A 138 1.87 -9.52 9.97
N PRO A 139 0.64 -9.75 9.48
CA PRO A 139 -0.50 -8.89 9.80
C PRO A 139 -0.66 -8.70 11.31
N ARG A 140 -0.90 -7.45 11.73
CA ARG A 140 -0.98 -7.06 13.14
C ARG A 140 -2.42 -6.97 13.59
N ASN A 141 -2.71 -7.39 14.83
CA ASN A 141 -3.98 -7.18 15.54
C ASN A 141 -5.24 -7.36 14.66
N ALA A 142 -5.21 -8.39 13.81
CA ALA A 142 -6.26 -8.75 12.87
C ALA A 142 -6.69 -7.64 11.88
N GLY A 143 -5.72 -6.87 11.39
CA GLY A 143 -5.92 -5.88 10.31
C GLY A 143 -5.62 -4.43 10.71
N GLU A 144 -4.77 -4.23 11.72
CA GLU A 144 -4.17 -2.93 11.98
C GLU A 144 -3.20 -2.55 10.85
N ALA A 145 -3.11 -1.25 10.55
CA ALA A 145 -2.18 -0.74 9.55
C ALA A 145 -0.73 -1.10 9.90
N LEU A 146 0.04 -1.42 8.86
CA LEU A 146 1.47 -1.70 8.93
C LEU A 146 2.33 -0.42 8.89
N GLY A 147 1.71 0.76 8.90
CA GLY A 147 2.40 2.05 8.79
C GLY A 147 2.77 2.43 7.35
N GLU A 148 2.15 1.78 6.36
CA GLU A 148 2.28 2.10 4.95
C GLU A 148 0.90 2.49 4.41
N TYR A 149 0.84 3.58 3.66
CA TYR A 149 -0.40 4.19 3.19
C TYR A 149 -0.28 4.61 1.72
N HIS A 150 -1.36 4.45 0.96
CA HIS A 150 -1.41 4.72 -0.48
C HIS A 150 -2.69 5.46 -0.85
N VAL A 151 -2.62 6.31 -1.88
CA VAL A 151 -3.77 7.01 -2.51
C VAL A 151 -3.64 6.86 -4.02
N GLY A 152 -4.74 6.54 -4.70
CA GLY A 152 -4.82 6.42 -6.16
C GLY A 152 -4.06 5.23 -6.76
N HIS A 153 -2.84 4.93 -6.31
CA HIS A 153 -2.01 3.81 -6.79
C HIS A 153 -1.22 3.18 -5.63
N ALA A 154 -0.94 1.89 -5.73
CA ALA A 154 -0.06 1.16 -4.84
C ALA A 154 0.98 0.34 -5.63
N THR A 155 2.23 0.32 -5.16
CA THR A 155 3.29 -0.49 -5.77
C THR A 155 3.49 -1.76 -4.96
N VAL A 156 3.18 -2.92 -5.56
CA VAL A 156 3.33 -4.22 -4.91
C VAL A 156 4.69 -4.84 -5.25
N PRO A 157 5.52 -5.16 -4.24
CA PRO A 157 6.81 -5.83 -4.45
C PRO A 157 6.68 -7.16 -5.22
N GLY A 158 7.76 -7.58 -5.86
CA GLY A 158 7.79 -8.87 -6.56
C GLY A 158 7.56 -10.06 -5.62
N ARG A 159 6.88 -11.10 -6.11
CA ARG A 159 6.52 -12.33 -5.37
C ARG A 159 5.82 -12.05 -4.05
N SER A 160 4.90 -11.09 -4.04
CA SER A 160 4.19 -10.68 -2.84
C SER A 160 2.71 -10.44 -3.11
N ALA A 161 1.97 -10.27 -2.02
CA ALA A 161 0.60 -9.76 -2.05
C ALA A 161 0.51 -8.53 -1.14
N MET A 162 -0.35 -7.61 -1.52
CA MET A 162 -0.70 -6.46 -0.72
C MET A 162 -2.21 -6.46 -0.50
N VAL A 163 -2.62 -6.30 0.75
CA VAL A 163 -4.04 -6.12 1.09
C VAL A 163 -4.16 -4.76 1.75
N LEU A 164 -5.07 -3.95 1.23
CA LEU A 164 -5.34 -2.61 1.71
C LEU A 164 -6.81 -2.47 2.11
N ARG A 165 -7.06 -1.62 3.08
CA ARG A 165 -8.40 -1.15 3.46
C ARG A 165 -8.37 0.36 3.64
N LEU A 166 -9.51 1.01 3.73
CA LEU A 166 -9.56 2.45 4.00
C LEU A 166 -8.98 2.75 5.38
N CYS A 167 -8.38 3.92 5.55
CA CYS A 167 -7.84 4.36 6.84
C CYS A 167 -8.95 4.69 7.83
N THR A 168 -8.68 4.42 9.11
CA THR A 168 -9.41 5.05 10.21
C THR A 168 -8.99 6.51 10.37
N GLU A 169 -9.80 7.32 11.05
CA GLU A 169 -9.47 8.71 11.35
C GLU A 169 -8.10 8.84 12.06
N ALA A 170 -7.84 8.01 13.06
CA ALA A 170 -6.56 7.97 13.78
C ALA A 170 -5.36 7.55 12.90
N GLU A 171 -5.58 6.78 11.82
CA GLU A 171 -4.54 6.43 10.86
C GLU A 171 -4.28 7.57 9.88
N CYS A 172 -5.33 8.26 9.42
CA CYS A 172 -5.20 9.48 8.62
C CYS A 172 -4.43 10.56 9.39
N GLU A 173 -4.73 10.78 10.67
CA GLU A 173 -4.01 11.71 11.53
C GLU A 173 -2.53 11.34 11.66
N ARG A 174 -2.23 10.06 11.91
CA ARG A 174 -0.84 9.56 11.99
C ARG A 174 -0.08 9.78 10.68
N ALA A 175 -0.67 9.44 9.55
CA ALA A 175 -0.05 9.63 8.24
C ALA A 175 0.23 11.12 7.94
N LEU A 176 -0.68 12.01 8.35
CA LEU A 176 -0.49 13.46 8.21
C LEU A 176 0.65 13.98 9.10
N VAL A 177 0.74 13.49 10.34
CA VAL A 177 1.83 13.83 11.26
C VAL A 177 3.17 13.36 10.71
N GLU A 178 3.27 12.12 10.23
CA GLU A 178 4.50 11.60 9.61
C GLU A 178 4.92 12.41 8.39
N THR A 179 3.97 12.76 7.52
CA THR A 179 4.24 13.61 6.35
C THR A 179 4.79 14.97 6.76
N ARG A 180 4.19 15.61 7.78
CA ARG A 180 4.67 16.89 8.31
C ARG A 180 6.06 16.78 8.94
N LEU A 181 6.32 15.71 9.69
CA LEU A 181 7.63 15.46 10.29
C LEU A 181 8.72 15.25 9.23
N ASN A 182 8.42 14.51 8.17
CA ASN A 182 9.33 14.32 7.04
C ASN A 182 9.62 15.64 6.33
N ALA A 183 8.60 16.47 6.08
CA ALA A 183 8.80 17.80 5.51
C ALA A 183 9.66 18.73 6.40
N ILE A 184 9.60 18.56 7.73
CA ILE A 184 10.44 19.29 8.68
C ILE A 184 11.87 18.73 8.76
N SER A 185 12.06 17.43 8.52
CA SER A 185 13.39 16.79 8.57
C SER A 185 14.19 16.91 7.27
N GLU A 186 13.52 17.12 6.13
CA GLU A 186 14.13 17.29 4.80
C GLU A 186 14.66 18.70 4.39
N PRO A 187 14.64 19.80 5.17
CA PRO A 187 15.16 21.08 4.70
C PRO A 187 16.71 21.16 4.67
N TYR A 188 17.45 20.08 4.96
CA TYR A 188 18.92 20.07 4.95
C TYR A 188 19.59 19.09 3.96
N SER A 189 18.84 18.30 3.19
CA SER A 189 19.44 17.35 2.21
C SER A 189 19.54 17.87 0.77
N SER A 190 19.06 19.09 0.47
CA SER A 190 19.04 19.67 -0.88
C SER A 190 20.00 20.85 -1.06
N MET A 191 21.15 20.87 -0.37
CA MET A 191 22.17 21.92 -0.51
C MET A 191 23.38 21.55 -1.39
N THR A 192 23.33 20.44 -2.15
CA THR A 192 24.45 20.04 -3.03
C THR A 192 24.15 19.88 -4.52
N ASP A 193 22.93 20.10 -5.00
CA ASP A 193 22.67 20.08 -6.45
C ASP A 193 21.72 21.21 -6.89
N LEU A 194 22.29 22.36 -7.21
CA LEU A 194 21.66 23.35 -8.09
C LEU A 194 22.63 23.65 -9.25
N PRO A 195 22.30 23.27 -10.50
CA PRO A 195 22.86 23.93 -11.66
C PRO A 195 22.39 25.38 -11.67
N SER A 196 23.36 26.29 -11.74
CA SER A 196 23.24 27.73 -11.94
C SER A 196 22.12 28.13 -12.91
N LEU A 197 20.96 28.51 -12.38
CA LEU A 197 19.93 29.27 -13.09
C LEU A 197 19.30 30.26 -12.12
N TYR A 198 20.00 31.34 -11.80
CA TYR A 198 19.44 32.67 -11.49
C TYR A 198 20.62 33.64 -11.30
N SER A 199 21.13 34.19 -12.40
CA SER A 199 21.93 35.42 -12.39
C SER A 199 21.24 36.42 -13.29
N SER A 200 20.25 37.11 -12.70
CA SER A 200 19.61 38.27 -13.31
C SER A 200 19.06 39.17 -12.22
N TYR A 201 19.98 39.78 -11.46
CA TYR A 201 19.72 41.05 -10.80
C TYR A 201 20.78 42.04 -11.28
N ALA A 202 20.44 42.72 -12.37
CA ALA A 202 21.09 43.94 -12.77
C ALA A 202 20.82 45.00 -11.70
N THR A 203 21.90 45.57 -11.16
CA THR A 203 21.86 46.74 -10.29
C THR A 203 21.44 47.98 -11.09
N PRO A 204 20.54 48.84 -10.59
CA PRO A 204 20.23 50.10 -11.26
C PRO A 204 21.36 51.12 -11.03
N PRO A 205 21.84 51.83 -12.06
CA PRO A 205 22.89 52.82 -11.89
C PRO A 205 22.33 54.13 -11.33
N TRP A 206 22.91 54.57 -10.21
CA TRP A 206 22.74 55.89 -9.62
C TRP A 206 23.28 56.99 -10.56
N SER A 207 22.57 58.11 -10.61
CA SER A 207 22.83 59.29 -11.44
C SER A 207 24.15 60.01 -11.10
N LYS A 208 24.94 60.34 -12.13
CA LYS A 208 25.97 61.38 -12.06
C LYS A 208 25.70 62.43 -13.14
N ASN A 209 25.60 63.68 -12.69
CA ASN A 209 25.44 64.89 -13.51
C ASN A 209 26.58 65.07 -14.54
N PRO A 210 26.32 65.75 -15.67
CA PRO A 210 27.29 65.91 -16.75
C PRO A 210 28.31 67.03 -16.44
N SER A 211 29.56 66.85 -16.89
CA SER A 211 30.56 67.92 -17.02
C SER A 211 30.84 68.20 -18.51
N PRO A 212 31.22 69.44 -18.86
CA PRO A 212 30.86 70.07 -20.12
C PRO A 212 31.85 69.76 -21.26
N ALA A 213 31.34 69.90 -22.49
CA ALA A 213 32.08 69.74 -23.75
C ALA A 213 33.15 70.85 -23.94
N PRO A 214 34.27 70.55 -24.63
CA PRO A 214 35.19 71.58 -25.08
C PRO A 214 34.82 72.03 -26.50
N MET A 215 34.82 73.35 -26.75
CA MET A 215 34.93 73.93 -28.09
C MET A 215 35.87 75.15 -28.02
N ASP A 216 36.84 75.14 -28.93
CA ASP A 216 37.70 76.21 -29.46
C ASP A 216 38.61 77.04 -28.53
N GLU A 217 39.94 76.85 -28.70
CA GLU A 217 40.84 77.73 -29.48
C GLU A 217 42.08 76.95 -29.95
#